data_AF-A0A9E6JFL2-F1
#
_entry.id   AF-A0A9E6JFL2-F1
#
_cell.length_a   1.000
_cell.length_b   1.000
_cell.length_c   1.000
_cell.angle_alpha   90.00
_cell.angle_beta   90.00
_cell.angle_gamma   90.00
#
_symmetry.space_group_name_H-M   'P 1'
#
loop_
_entity.id
_entity.type
_entity.pdbx_description
1 polymer ?
#
loop_
_entity_poly.entity_id
_entity_poly.type
_entity_poly.pdbx_seq_one_letter_code
_entity_poly.pdbx_strand_id
1 'polypeptide(L)' 'VKKGEWPLENNPLVNAPHTQVDLSAEEWDRPYSRELGCFPSPATKSWKYWPTVNRVDNVYGDRNLICSCPSIENYQD' A
#
# COMPACT_ATOMS: atom_id res chain seq x y z
N VAL A 1 12.54 -13.50 -1.30
CA VAL A 1 13.61 -12.55 -1.69
C VAL A 1 14.99 -13.18 -1.56
N LYS A 2 15.72 -13.12 -0.43
CA LYS A 2 17.09 -13.69 -0.33
C LYS A 2 17.17 -15.21 -0.58
N LYS A 3 16.15 -15.95 -0.16
CA LYS A 3 16.02 -17.41 -0.38
C LYS A 3 15.34 -17.77 -1.72
N GLY A 4 15.02 -16.79 -2.56
CA GLY A 4 14.30 -17.02 -3.84
C GLY A 4 12.79 -17.23 -3.72
N GLU A 5 12.22 -17.33 -2.52
CA GLU A 5 10.78 -17.59 -2.30
C GLU A 5 9.83 -16.51 -2.85
N TRP A 6 10.32 -15.27 -3.00
CA TRP A 6 9.55 -14.17 -3.58
C TRP A 6 10.41 -13.36 -4.53
N PRO A 7 9.84 -12.86 -5.64
CA PRO A 7 10.49 -11.91 -6.53
C PRO A 7 11.04 -10.69 -5.80
N LEU A 8 12.14 -10.13 -6.31
CA LEU A 8 12.74 -8.93 -5.74
C LEU A 8 11.79 -7.73 -5.84
N GLU A 9 11.09 -7.59 -6.96
CA GLU A 9 10.19 -6.46 -7.24
C GLU A 9 8.74 -6.69 -6.79
N ASN A 10 8.37 -7.92 -6.44
CA ASN A 10 7.00 -8.25 -6.02
C ASN A 10 7.00 -9.13 -4.77
N ASN A 11 6.96 -8.49 -3.60
CA ASN A 11 6.94 -9.15 -2.30
C ASN A 11 6.24 -8.25 -1.26
N PRO A 12 5.94 -8.76 -0.04
CA PRO A 12 5.23 -7.98 0.97
C PRO A 12 5.93 -6.67 1.36
N LEU A 13 7.27 -6.64 1.36
CA LEU A 13 8.02 -5.43 1.75
C LEU A 13 7.98 -4.36 0.66
N VAL A 14 8.17 -4.74 -0.60
CA VAL A 14 8.15 -3.81 -1.73
C VAL A 14 6.76 -3.21 -1.94
N ASN A 15 5.71 -3.98 -1.69
CA ASN A 15 4.33 -3.52 -1.86
C ASN A 15 3.71 -2.88 -0.61
N ALA A 16 4.42 -2.82 0.53
CA ALA A 16 3.90 -2.17 1.73
C ALA A 16 3.88 -0.63 1.59
N PRO A 17 2.95 0.09 2.24
CA PRO A 17 1.85 -0.43 3.07
C PRO A 17 0.67 -0.96 2.24
N HIS A 18 -0.16 -1.84 2.82
CA HIS A 18 -1.37 -2.38 2.20
C HIS A 18 -2.62 -1.68 2.75
N THR A 19 -3.35 -0.98 1.87
CA THR A 19 -4.57 -0.23 2.21
C THR A 19 -5.82 -1.11 2.20
N GLN A 20 -6.95 -0.63 2.75
CA GLN A 20 -8.23 -1.33 2.62
C GLN A 20 -8.64 -1.55 1.16
N VAL A 21 -8.35 -0.56 0.30
CA VAL A 21 -8.64 -0.62 -1.14
C VAL A 21 -7.89 -1.78 -1.80
N ASP A 22 -6.61 -1.97 -1.49
CA ASP A 22 -5.82 -3.09 -2.00
C ASP A 22 -6.47 -4.45 -1.71
N LEU A 23 -7.03 -4.67 -0.52
CA LEU A 23 -7.68 -5.94 -0.18
C LEU A 23 -9.03 -6.11 -0.86
N SER A 24 -9.76 -5.00 -1.04
CA SER A 24 -11.09 -4.99 -1.64
C SER A 24 -11.06 -5.22 -3.16
N ALA A 25 -9.88 -5.12 -3.78
CA ALA A 25 -9.71 -5.48 -5.19
C ALA A 25 -10.18 -6.91 -5.43
N GLU A 26 -10.94 -7.12 -6.50
CA GLU A 26 -11.45 -8.44 -6.91
C GLU A 26 -10.29 -9.40 -7.17
N GLU A 27 -9.34 -8.96 -7.97
CA GLU A 27 -8.15 -9.71 -8.35
C GLU A 27 -6.97 -9.47 -7.40
N TRP A 28 -6.12 -10.50 -7.23
CA TRP A 28 -4.93 -10.44 -6.38
C TRP A 28 -3.71 -11.04 -7.06
N ASP A 29 -2.99 -10.20 -7.80
CA ASP A 29 -1.80 -10.56 -8.58
C ASP A 29 -0.49 -10.42 -7.78
N ARG A 30 -0.49 -10.88 -6.53
CA ARG A 30 0.70 -10.85 -5.67
C ARG A 30 1.10 -12.26 -5.23
N PRO A 31 2.40 -12.62 -5.18
CA PRO A 31 2.89 -13.97 -4.90
C PRO A 31 2.82 -14.34 -3.41
N TYR A 32 1.90 -13.73 -2.68
CA TYR A 32 1.65 -13.92 -1.26
C TYR A 32 0.19 -13.62 -0.98
N SER A 33 -0.39 -14.16 0.10
CA SER A 33 -1.82 -13.95 0.38
C SER A 33 -2.14 -12.53 0.86
N ARG A 34 -3.40 -12.11 0.66
CA ARG A 34 -3.96 -10.89 1.28
C ARG A 34 -3.73 -10.89 2.80
N GLU A 35 -3.93 -12.04 3.43
CA GLU A 35 -3.72 -12.22 4.87
C GLU A 35 -2.27 -11.94 5.29
N LEU A 36 -1.28 -12.46 4.56
CA LEU A 36 0.13 -12.19 4.89
C LEU A 36 0.47 -10.70 4.75
N GLY A 37 -0.06 -10.03 3.72
CA GLY A 37 0.16 -8.60 3.51
C GLY A 37 -0.45 -7.73 4.61
N CYS A 38 -1.63 -8.09 5.10
CA CYS A 38 -2.46 -7.19 5.91
C CYS A 38 -2.50 -7.57 7.38
N PHE A 39 -2.27 -8.84 7.69
CA PHE A 39 -2.35 -9.42 9.01
C PHE A 39 -1.13 -10.29 9.31
N PRO A 40 0.11 -9.74 9.25
CA PRO A 40 1.34 -10.51 9.40
C PRO A 40 1.52 -11.11 10.80
N SER A 41 0.73 -10.69 11.79
CA SER A 41 0.77 -11.24 13.15
C SER A 41 -0.63 -11.33 13.77
N PRO A 42 -0.85 -12.21 14.78
CA PRO A 42 -2.11 -12.29 15.50
C PRO A 42 -2.55 -10.94 16.10
N ALA A 43 -1.59 -10.13 16.59
CA ALA A 43 -1.87 -8.82 17.15
C ALA A 43 -2.52 -7.88 16.12
N THR A 44 -2.04 -7.89 14.86
CA THR A 44 -2.62 -7.07 13.78
C THR A 44 -4.01 -7.52 13.34
N LYS A 45 -4.40 -8.78 13.61
CA LYS A 45 -5.78 -9.27 13.41
C LYS A 45 -6.70 -8.78 14.51
N SER A 46 -6.25 -8.82 15.76
CA SER A 46 -7.04 -8.38 16.91
C SER A 46 -7.25 -6.87 16.91
N TRP A 47 -6.22 -6.11 16.52
CA TRP A 47 -6.23 -4.65 16.51
C TRP A 47 -5.59 -4.13 15.23
N LYS A 48 -6.42 -3.93 14.21
CA LYS A 48 -5.97 -3.48 12.90
C LYS A 48 -5.98 -1.96 12.80
N TYR A 49 -4.80 -1.36 12.67
CA TYR A 49 -4.65 -0.01 12.16
C TYR A 49 -4.47 -0.05 10.64
N TRP A 50 -5.22 0.79 9.93
CA TRP A 50 -5.23 0.81 8.48
C TRP A 50 -4.40 1.98 7.93
N PRO A 51 -3.42 1.70 7.05
CA PRO A 51 -2.87 2.71 6.17
C PRO A 51 -3.99 3.28 5.29
N THR A 52 -4.14 4.60 5.26
CA THR A 52 -5.17 5.28 4.46
C THR A 52 -4.74 5.48 3.00
N VAL A 53 -3.43 5.42 2.72
CA VAL A 53 -2.84 5.53 1.39
C VAL A 53 -1.72 4.51 1.22
N ASN A 54 -1.41 4.20 -0.05
CA ASN A 54 -0.27 3.38 -0.42
C ASN A 54 1.05 4.18 -0.27
N ARG A 55 2.17 3.58 -0.67
CA ARG A 55 3.49 4.21 -0.58
C ARG A 55 3.51 5.56 -1.32
N VAL A 56 4.01 6.58 -0.63
CA VAL A 56 4.14 7.94 -1.19
C VAL A 56 5.20 7.98 -2.28
N ASP A 57 4.88 8.64 -3.39
CA ASP A 57 5.85 9.00 -4.43
C ASP A 57 6.52 10.33 -4.08
N ASN A 58 7.73 10.23 -3.54
CA ASN A 58 8.50 11.39 -3.11
C ASN A 58 8.98 12.23 -4.29
N VAL A 59 9.43 11.58 -5.38
CA VAL A 59 10.03 12.29 -6.53
C VAL A 59 8.96 13.08 -7.28
N TYR A 60 7.74 12.55 -7.38
CA TYR A 60 6.62 13.29 -7.93
C TYR A 60 6.32 14.56 -7.12
N GLY A 61 6.30 14.45 -5.79
CA GLY A 61 6.09 15.59 -4.89
C GLY A 61 7.14 16.69 -5.06
N ASP A 62 8.43 16.31 -5.12
CA ASP A 62 9.53 17.27 -5.31
C ASP A 62 9.47 17.99 -6.67
N ARG A 63 8.93 17.32 -7.70
CA ARG A 63 8.77 17.90 -9.05
C ARG A 63 7.50 18.72 -9.23
N ASN A 64 6.47 18.49 -8.40
CA ASN A 64 5.15 19.12 -8.48
C ASN A 64 4.80 19.76 -7.14
N LEU A 65 5.55 20.79 -6.76
CA LEU A 65 5.48 21.38 -5.43
C LEU A 65 4.14 22.09 -5.19
N ILE A 66 3.29 21.48 -4.37
CA ILE A 66 2.01 22.04 -3.90
C ILE A 66 2.06 22.09 -2.37
N CYS A 67 2.20 23.30 -1.82
CA CYS A 67 2.34 23.53 -0.37
C CYS A 67 1.12 24.25 0.25
N SER A 68 0.03 24.37 -0.50
CA SER A 68 -1.27 24.85 -0.02
C SER A 68 -2.34 23.83 -0.36
N CYS A 69 -3.48 23.89 0.32
CA CYS A 69 -4.60 23.02 -0.02
C CYS A 69 -4.98 23.23 -1.49
N PRO A 70 -5.03 22.15 -2.30
CA PRO A 70 -5.65 22.18 -3.62
C PRO A 70 -7.11 22.64 -3.50
N SER A 71 -7.66 23.16 -4.59
CA SER A 71 -9.07 23.55 -4.60
C SER A 71 -9.98 22.33 -4.43
N ILE A 72 -11.19 22.53 -3.92
CA ILE A 72 -12.13 21.42 -3.65
C ILE A 72 -12.49 20.69 -4.95
N GLU A 73 -12.54 21.41 -6.07
CA GLU A 73 -12.82 20.87 -7.40
C GLU A 73 -11.84 19.74 -7.78
N ASN A 74 -10.59 19.78 -7.30
CA ASN A 74 -9.61 18.72 -7.57
C ASN A 74 -9.93 17.38 -6.87
N TYR A 75 -10.93 17.35 -5.99
CA TYR A 75 -11.33 16.16 -5.23
C TYR A 75 -12.75 15.67 -5.59
N GLN A 76 -13.40 16.27 -6.59
CA GLN A 76 -14.81 16.03 -6.93
C GLN A 76 -15.05 14.97 -8.02
N ASP A 77 -14.02 14.22 -8.40
CA ASP A 77 -14.13 13.10 -9.36
C ASP A 77 -14.62 11.81 -8.70
#